data_AF-H0SBU8-F1
#
_entry.id   AF-H0SBU8-F1
#
_cell.length_a   1.000
_cell.length_b   1.000
_cell.length_c   1.000
_cell.angle_alpha   90.00
_cell.angle_beta   90.00
_cell.angle_gamma   90.00
#
_symmetry.space_group_name_H-M   'P 1'
#
loop_
_entity.id
_entity.type
_entity.pdbx_description
1 polymer ?
#
loop_
_entity_poly.entity_id
_entity_poly.type
_entity_poly.pdbx_seq_one_letter_code
_entity_poly.pdbx_strand_id
1 'polypeptide(L)'
;MLGRIRTAFLWALALLFIFITFNSNEPYLVRLRGPGHAALLIIGLAAPLLLLLGGRWRSVGGRLLLLAWCIPLIALTATQFMFAWRKYETFRTAPEVARLLGPHFMVGYRSTDDAAALARQGLIAGVYVTRHNVRGRTAAQLHADIARLQAARTRAGLPPLLVSADQEGGSVAHLSPMLPNMPALATLADLPAARRAQEAFEMGKSQGRSLADAGITFNLAPVVDLRPSWTHNRFDFHTLIGRRAISNDPTVVGDVALGYVRGLEASGVRAAVKHFPGLGRVAADTHHFSAQLETAADVLEQSDWRPFRQVLDNSAAAVMVGHVVVDAIDREHAASHSKAVLEGLIRGRWNYHGVIITDDLVMGAIYGHDLCKAVVESLNGGADLLLVAYDGTQFHRVFACAKDALAQGRLDLEALRRSDERLRRWMPGEKGPIAADASAVQSPSSSLQHRGVD
;
A
#
# COMPACT_ATOMS: atom_id res chain seq x y z
N MET A 1 -26.51 13.86 -45.50
CA MET A 1 -26.42 14.18 -44.05
C MET A 1 -25.83 13.01 -43.23
N LEU A 2 -26.36 11.77 -43.34
CA LEU A 2 -25.86 10.59 -42.62
C LEU A 2 -24.36 10.29 -42.79
N GLY A 3 -23.79 10.49 -43.98
CA GLY A 3 -22.36 10.23 -44.24
C GLY A 3 -21.42 11.14 -43.45
N ARG A 4 -21.78 12.43 -43.29
CA ARG A 4 -20.98 13.39 -42.51
C ARG A 4 -21.06 13.11 -41.00
N ILE A 5 -22.24 12.74 -40.51
CA ILE A 5 -22.46 12.35 -39.11
C ILE A 5 -21.64 11.10 -38.76
N ARG A 6 -21.64 10.09 -39.64
CA ARG A 6 -20.82 8.87 -39.47
C ARG A 6 -19.31 9.16 -39.43
N THR A 7 -18.81 10.03 -40.31
CA THR A 7 -17.39 10.40 -40.33
C THR A 7 -17.00 11.19 -39.07
N ALA A 8 -17.83 12.14 -38.64
CA ALA A 8 -17.60 12.88 -37.39
C ALA A 8 -17.58 11.94 -36.17
N PHE A 9 -18.48 10.96 -36.12
CA PHE A 9 -18.49 9.94 -35.08
C PHE A 9 -17.21 9.09 -35.07
N LEU A 10 -16.71 8.67 -36.24
CA LEU A 10 -15.45 7.90 -36.34
C LEU A 10 -14.23 8.71 -35.90
N TRP A 11 -14.22 10.03 -36.15
CA TRP A 11 -13.19 10.92 -35.63
C TRP A 11 -13.25 11.06 -34.11
N ALA A 12 -14.44 11.31 -33.55
CA ALA A 12 -14.63 11.40 -32.11
C ALA A 12 -14.21 10.09 -31.40
N LEU A 13 -14.56 8.94 -31.98
CA LEU A 13 -14.17 7.64 -31.47
C LEU A 13 -12.66 7.39 -31.57
N ALA A 14 -12.02 7.78 -32.67
CA ALA A 14 -10.56 7.70 -32.82
C ALA A 14 -9.84 8.51 -31.73
N LEU A 15 -10.27 9.77 -31.51
CA LEU A 15 -9.70 10.63 -30.48
C LEU A 15 -9.90 10.06 -29.06
N LEU A 16 -11.08 9.50 -28.78
CA LEU A 16 -11.35 8.82 -27.51
C LEU A 16 -10.42 7.61 -27.32
N PHE A 17 -10.21 6.80 -28.36
CA PHE A 17 -9.30 5.66 -28.31
C PHE A 17 -7.85 6.09 -28.11
N ILE A 18 -7.41 7.15 -28.81
CA ILE A 18 -6.09 7.74 -28.57
C ILE A 18 -5.97 8.14 -27.10
N PHE A 19 -6.94 8.88 -26.56
CA PHE A 19 -6.92 9.27 -25.16
C PHE A 19 -6.83 8.05 -24.21
N ILE A 20 -7.68 7.04 -24.40
CA ILE A 20 -7.68 5.82 -23.56
C ILE A 20 -6.34 5.08 -23.64
N THR A 21 -5.75 4.97 -24.82
CA THR A 21 -4.52 4.19 -25.02
C THR A 21 -3.27 4.88 -24.49
N PHE A 22 -3.17 6.20 -24.62
CA PHE A 22 -2.07 6.95 -24.00
C PHE A 22 -2.17 6.97 -22.47
N ASN A 23 -3.40 6.97 -21.94
CA ASN A 23 -3.65 6.95 -20.50
C ASN A 23 -3.87 5.54 -19.95
N SER A 24 -3.60 4.47 -20.72
CA SER A 24 -3.95 3.10 -20.33
C SER A 24 -3.27 2.66 -19.02
N ASN A 25 -2.14 3.29 -18.72
CA ASN A 25 -1.34 3.07 -17.52
C ASN A 25 -1.82 3.88 -16.30
N GLU A 26 -2.81 4.75 -16.46
CA GLU A 26 -3.39 5.48 -15.35
C GLU A 26 -4.17 4.56 -14.39
N PRO A 27 -4.19 4.88 -13.08
CA PRO A 27 -4.86 4.06 -12.07
C PRO A 27 -6.36 3.87 -12.35
N TYR A 28 -7.03 4.90 -12.88
CA TYR A 28 -8.46 4.84 -13.18
C TYR A 28 -8.81 3.94 -14.37
N LEU A 29 -7.85 3.59 -15.24
CA LEU A 29 -8.05 2.68 -16.38
C LEU A 29 -7.59 1.24 -16.10
N VAL A 30 -7.22 0.89 -14.86
CA VAL A 30 -6.80 -0.47 -14.50
C VAL A 30 -7.82 -1.55 -14.89
N ARG A 31 -9.13 -1.23 -14.86
CA ARG A 31 -10.20 -2.15 -15.30
C ARG A 31 -10.20 -2.44 -16.80
N LEU A 32 -9.62 -1.57 -17.62
CA LEU A 32 -9.49 -1.74 -19.06
C LEU A 32 -8.24 -2.56 -19.45
N ARG A 33 -7.38 -2.92 -18.50
CA ARG A 33 -6.20 -3.73 -18.80
C ARG A 33 -6.53 -5.21 -18.87
N GLY A 34 -5.68 -5.97 -19.55
CA GLY A 34 -5.90 -7.39 -19.80
C GLY A 34 -6.97 -7.60 -20.89
N PRO A 35 -8.16 -8.17 -20.59
CA PRO A 35 -9.21 -8.37 -21.59
C PRO A 35 -9.64 -7.08 -22.31
N GLY A 36 -9.61 -5.94 -21.62
CA GLY A 36 -9.92 -4.66 -22.24
C GLY A 36 -8.88 -4.22 -23.27
N HIS A 37 -7.58 -4.52 -23.07
CA HIS A 37 -6.56 -4.29 -24.10
C HIS A 37 -6.79 -5.18 -25.33
N ALA A 38 -7.20 -6.43 -25.14
CA ALA A 38 -7.58 -7.30 -26.25
C ALA A 38 -8.77 -6.72 -27.03
N ALA A 39 -9.80 -6.23 -26.33
CA ALA A 39 -10.94 -5.56 -26.97
C ALA A 39 -10.53 -4.28 -27.71
N LEU A 40 -9.67 -3.44 -27.11
CA LEU A 40 -9.16 -2.22 -27.74
C LEU A 40 -8.30 -2.53 -28.97
N LEU A 41 -7.49 -3.58 -28.94
CA LEU A 41 -6.72 -4.04 -30.10
C LEU A 41 -7.64 -4.54 -31.22
N ILE A 42 -8.66 -5.34 -30.89
CA ILE A 42 -9.64 -5.82 -31.89
C ILE A 42 -10.36 -4.64 -32.55
N ILE A 43 -10.85 -3.69 -31.76
CA ILE A 43 -11.54 -2.50 -32.29
C ILE A 43 -10.56 -1.63 -33.10
N GLY A 44 -9.34 -1.45 -32.58
CA GLY A 44 -8.27 -0.70 -33.22
C GLY A 44 -7.84 -1.30 -34.56
N LEU A 45 -7.94 -2.63 -34.75
CA LEU A 45 -7.68 -3.32 -36.02
C LEU A 45 -8.88 -3.30 -36.97
N ALA A 46 -10.08 -3.47 -36.43
CA ALA A 46 -11.31 -3.51 -37.22
C ALA A 46 -11.65 -2.15 -37.85
N ALA A 47 -11.44 -1.03 -37.14
CA ALA A 47 -11.79 0.29 -37.65
C ALA A 47 -10.97 0.73 -38.90
N PRO A 48 -9.63 0.62 -38.92
CA PRO A 48 -8.83 0.81 -40.14
C PRO A 48 -9.24 -0.11 -41.27
N LEU A 49 -9.48 -1.40 -40.98
CA LEU A 49 -9.88 -2.39 -41.98
C LEU A 49 -11.21 -2.00 -42.64
N LEU A 50 -12.20 -1.60 -41.85
CA LEU A 50 -13.50 -1.14 -42.36
C LEU A 50 -13.39 0.17 -43.16
N LEU A 51 -12.47 1.08 -42.78
CA LEU A 51 -12.18 2.31 -43.54
C LEU A 51 -11.53 2.02 -44.90
N LEU A 52 -10.64 1.02 -44.95
CA LEU A 52 -10.00 0.53 -46.16
C LEU A 52 -11.02 -0.14 -47.09
N LEU A 53 -11.78 -1.11 -46.58
CA LEU A 53 -12.81 -1.84 -47.34
C LEU A 53 -13.93 -0.93 -47.83
N GLY A 54 -14.30 0.10 -47.05
CA GLY A 54 -15.34 1.07 -47.42
C GLY A 54 -14.88 2.15 -48.41
N GLY A 55 -13.63 2.13 -48.88
CA GLY A 55 -13.08 3.11 -49.83
C GLY A 55 -12.97 4.54 -49.28
N ARG A 56 -13.18 4.74 -47.96
CA ARG A 56 -13.24 6.06 -47.32
C ARG A 56 -11.88 6.73 -47.16
N TRP A 57 -10.79 6.00 -47.38
CA TRP A 57 -9.41 6.48 -47.31
C TRP A 57 -8.95 7.29 -48.54
N ARG A 58 -9.74 7.35 -49.62
CA ARG A 58 -9.31 7.97 -50.88
C ARG A 58 -9.10 9.49 -50.78
N SER A 59 -9.88 10.17 -49.92
CA SER A 59 -9.74 11.60 -49.65
C SER A 59 -8.64 11.89 -48.61
N VAL A 60 -8.13 13.12 -48.58
CA VAL A 60 -7.14 13.55 -47.56
C VAL A 60 -7.67 13.33 -46.15
N GLY A 61 -8.91 13.75 -45.86
CA GLY A 61 -9.54 13.52 -44.55
C GLY A 61 -9.74 12.04 -44.22
N GLY A 62 -9.95 11.20 -45.23
CA GLY A 62 -9.99 9.75 -45.08
C GLY A 62 -8.66 9.13 -44.69
N ARG A 63 -7.55 9.58 -45.29
CA ARG A 63 -6.19 9.14 -44.93
C ARG A 63 -5.82 9.58 -43.53
N LEU A 64 -6.13 10.83 -43.16
CA LEU A 64 -5.90 11.33 -41.81
C LEU A 64 -6.70 10.54 -40.76
N LEU A 65 -7.96 10.19 -41.08
CA LEU A 65 -8.77 9.35 -40.19
C LEU A 65 -8.19 7.94 -40.05
N LEU A 66 -7.70 7.35 -41.14
CA LEU A 66 -7.01 6.05 -41.11
C LEU A 66 -5.77 6.10 -40.21
N LEU A 67 -4.93 7.12 -40.38
CA LEU A 67 -3.74 7.35 -39.55
C LEU A 67 -4.11 7.54 -38.07
N ALA A 68 -5.17 8.29 -37.79
CA ALA A 68 -5.67 8.48 -36.43
C ALA A 68 -6.05 7.16 -35.76
N TRP A 69 -6.60 6.19 -36.51
CA TRP A 69 -6.90 4.86 -36.00
C TRP A 69 -5.68 3.93 -35.88
N CYS A 70 -4.57 4.23 -36.56
CA CYS A 70 -3.30 3.53 -36.35
C CYS A 70 -2.59 3.95 -35.05
N ILE A 71 -2.79 5.19 -34.58
CA ILE A 71 -2.13 5.71 -33.37
C ILE A 71 -2.46 4.86 -32.12
N PRO A 72 -3.72 4.53 -31.80
CA PRO A 72 -4.06 3.68 -30.65
C PRO A 72 -3.42 2.29 -30.73
N LEU A 73 -3.33 1.69 -31.93
CA LEU A 73 -2.69 0.39 -32.12
C LEU A 73 -1.19 0.45 -31.79
N ILE A 74 -0.49 1.45 -32.35
CA ILE A 74 0.94 1.64 -32.09
C ILE A 74 1.18 1.89 -30.60
N ALA A 75 0.36 2.75 -29.97
CA ALA A 75 0.46 3.05 -28.55
C ALA A 75 0.21 1.81 -27.67
N LEU A 76 -0.82 1.00 -27.97
CA LEU A 76 -1.10 -0.25 -27.26
C LEU A 76 0.01 -1.28 -27.43
N THR A 77 0.51 -1.48 -28.65
CA THR A 77 1.61 -2.41 -28.90
C THR A 77 2.88 -1.94 -28.18
N ALA A 78 3.20 -0.64 -28.23
CA ALA A 78 4.35 -0.08 -27.54
C ALA A 78 4.23 -0.23 -26.01
N THR A 79 3.06 0.06 -25.43
CA THR A 79 2.85 -0.10 -23.98
C THR A 79 2.92 -1.56 -23.53
N GLN A 80 2.36 -2.50 -24.29
CA GLN A 80 2.48 -3.94 -24.00
C GLN A 80 3.92 -4.43 -24.15
N PHE A 81 4.63 -3.99 -25.19
CA PHE A 81 6.03 -4.30 -25.39
C PHE A 81 6.88 -3.77 -24.23
N MET A 82 6.70 -2.50 -23.84
CA MET A 82 7.42 -1.89 -22.71
C MET A 82 7.12 -2.60 -21.39
N PHE A 83 5.88 -3.03 -21.15
CA PHE A 83 5.53 -3.84 -19.99
C PHE A 83 6.25 -5.19 -20.00
N ALA A 84 6.19 -5.92 -21.12
CA ALA A 84 6.85 -7.21 -21.27
C ALA A 84 8.37 -7.09 -21.13
N TRP A 85 8.97 -6.05 -21.71
CA TRP A 85 10.39 -5.74 -21.60
C TRP A 85 10.79 -5.44 -20.15
N ARG A 86 10.06 -4.58 -19.44
CA ARG A 86 10.33 -4.29 -18.03
C ARG A 86 10.15 -5.53 -17.14
N LYS A 87 9.13 -6.35 -17.40
CA LYS A 87 8.93 -7.63 -16.71
C LYS A 87 10.13 -8.55 -16.93
N TYR A 88 10.59 -8.67 -18.18
CA TYR A 88 11.78 -9.43 -18.53
C TYR A 88 13.04 -8.92 -17.81
N GLU A 89 13.31 -7.62 -17.86
CA GLU A 89 14.43 -6.96 -17.16
C GLU A 89 14.37 -7.12 -15.64
N THR A 90 13.15 -7.13 -15.07
CA THR A 90 12.96 -7.35 -13.63
C THR A 90 13.43 -8.75 -13.25
N PHE A 91 13.02 -9.80 -13.98
CA PHE A 91 13.40 -11.18 -13.67
C PHE A 91 14.84 -11.55 -14.06
N ARG A 92 15.54 -10.68 -14.79
CA ARG A 92 16.98 -10.78 -15.09
C ARG A 92 17.85 -9.94 -14.15
N THR A 93 17.26 -9.32 -13.12
CA THR A 93 18.02 -8.54 -12.15
C THR A 93 19.04 -9.43 -11.45
N ALA A 94 20.27 -8.93 -11.34
CA ALA A 94 21.35 -9.65 -10.69
C ALA A 94 21.01 -9.90 -9.20
N PRO A 95 21.38 -11.07 -8.62
CA PRO A 95 21.00 -11.43 -7.25
C PRO A 95 21.40 -10.39 -6.19
N GLU A 96 22.55 -9.73 -6.36
CA GLU A 96 23.04 -8.67 -5.48
C GLU A 96 22.14 -7.43 -5.51
N VAL A 97 21.66 -7.02 -6.69
CA VAL A 97 20.73 -5.91 -6.85
C VAL A 97 19.35 -6.27 -6.31
N ALA A 98 18.89 -7.51 -6.54
CA ALA A 98 17.64 -8.00 -5.99
C ALA A 98 17.66 -8.02 -4.46
N ARG A 99 18.77 -8.48 -3.84
CA ARG A 99 18.96 -8.49 -2.39
C ARG A 99 19.03 -7.09 -1.79
N LEU A 100 19.54 -6.10 -2.52
CA LEU A 100 19.64 -4.72 -2.07
C LEU A 100 18.31 -3.98 -2.18
N LEU A 101 17.57 -4.12 -3.28
CA LEU A 101 16.37 -3.33 -3.54
C LEU A 101 15.08 -4.04 -3.13
N GLY A 102 15.01 -5.35 -3.32
CA GLY A 102 13.80 -6.14 -3.11
C GLY A 102 13.22 -6.09 -1.69
N PRO A 103 14.02 -6.00 -0.61
CA PRO A 103 13.52 -5.79 0.75
C PRO A 103 12.61 -4.57 0.93
N HIS A 104 12.64 -3.61 0.01
CA HIS A 104 11.89 -2.36 0.12
C HIS A 104 10.58 -2.32 -0.67
N PHE A 105 10.12 -3.45 -1.22
CA PHE A 105 8.90 -3.48 -2.03
C PHE A 105 7.84 -4.45 -1.51
N MET A 106 6.60 -3.96 -1.44
CA MET A 106 5.40 -4.75 -1.16
C MET A 106 4.43 -4.64 -2.31
N VAL A 107 3.99 -5.78 -2.88
CA VAL A 107 3.36 -5.80 -4.20
C VAL A 107 2.07 -6.61 -4.20
N GLY A 108 0.98 -6.02 -4.70
CA GLY A 108 -0.24 -6.78 -4.99
C GLY A 108 -0.06 -7.73 -6.18
N TYR A 109 -0.85 -8.79 -6.28
CA TYR A 109 -0.61 -9.80 -7.32
C TYR A 109 -1.90 -10.43 -7.85
N ARG A 110 -1.97 -10.64 -9.17
CA ARG A 110 -3.10 -11.34 -9.80
C ARG A 110 -2.87 -12.84 -9.97
N SER A 111 -1.61 -13.24 -10.12
CA SER A 111 -1.19 -14.64 -10.29
C SER A 111 -0.28 -15.04 -9.15
N THR A 112 -0.63 -16.12 -8.44
CA THR A 112 0.21 -16.69 -7.38
C THR A 112 1.58 -17.14 -7.93
N ASP A 113 1.64 -17.54 -9.20
CA ASP A 113 2.90 -17.98 -9.81
C ASP A 113 3.82 -16.80 -10.13
N ASP A 114 3.28 -15.67 -10.60
CA ASP A 114 4.05 -14.43 -10.76
C ASP A 114 4.58 -13.95 -9.40
N ALA A 115 3.75 -13.96 -8.36
CA ALA A 115 4.16 -13.61 -6.99
C ALA A 115 5.25 -14.56 -6.46
N ALA A 116 5.12 -15.87 -6.71
CA ALA A 116 6.12 -16.86 -6.30
C ALA A 116 7.46 -16.63 -7.01
N ALA A 117 7.44 -16.24 -8.29
CA ALA A 117 8.65 -15.92 -9.05
C ALA A 117 9.37 -14.70 -8.46
N LEU A 118 8.64 -13.62 -8.14
CA LEU A 118 9.20 -12.43 -7.50
C LEU A 118 9.76 -12.76 -6.10
N ALA A 119 9.00 -13.51 -5.30
CA ALA A 119 9.39 -13.89 -3.95
C ALA A 119 10.66 -14.76 -3.93
N ARG A 120 10.75 -15.76 -4.80
CA ARG A 120 11.91 -16.66 -4.89
C ARG A 120 13.19 -15.95 -5.31
N GLN A 121 13.10 -14.92 -6.16
CA GLN A 121 14.28 -14.13 -6.57
C GLN A 121 14.65 -13.03 -5.57
N GLY A 122 13.87 -12.86 -4.50
CA GLY A 122 14.11 -11.81 -3.51
C GLY A 122 13.79 -10.41 -4.02
N LEU A 123 12.99 -10.27 -5.08
CA LEU A 123 12.64 -8.99 -5.71
C LEU A 123 11.63 -8.16 -4.91
N ILE A 124 10.98 -8.77 -3.92
CA ILE A 124 9.98 -8.14 -3.05
C ILE A 124 10.22 -8.58 -1.60
N ALA A 125 9.76 -7.82 -0.62
CA ALA A 125 9.69 -8.22 0.79
C ALA A 125 8.32 -8.74 1.18
N GLY A 126 7.28 -8.31 0.47
CA GLY A 126 5.91 -8.66 0.81
C GLY A 126 4.95 -8.67 -0.36
N VAL A 127 3.79 -9.28 -0.11
CA VAL A 127 2.65 -9.25 -1.01
C VAL A 127 1.45 -8.59 -0.34
N TYR A 128 0.65 -7.89 -1.14
CA TYR A 128 -0.61 -7.28 -0.71
C TYR A 128 -1.80 -8.06 -1.29
N VAL A 129 -2.64 -8.59 -0.41
CA VAL A 129 -3.79 -9.42 -0.73
C VAL A 129 -5.04 -8.55 -0.84
N THR A 130 -5.75 -8.65 -1.97
CA THR A 130 -6.93 -7.84 -2.28
C THR A 130 -8.19 -8.70 -2.42
N ARG A 131 -9.34 -8.05 -2.60
CA ARG A 131 -10.61 -8.70 -2.95
C ARG A 131 -10.52 -9.66 -4.14
N HIS A 132 -9.65 -9.40 -5.11
CA HIS A 132 -9.52 -10.31 -6.26
C HIS A 132 -8.87 -11.65 -5.88
N ASN A 133 -8.01 -11.67 -4.85
CA ASN A 133 -7.29 -12.88 -4.45
C ASN A 133 -8.19 -13.86 -3.70
N VAL A 134 -9.26 -13.35 -3.09
CA VAL A 134 -10.15 -14.09 -2.18
C VAL A 134 -11.54 -14.35 -2.73
N ARG A 135 -11.92 -13.72 -3.85
CA ARG A 135 -13.25 -13.86 -4.44
C ARG A 135 -13.53 -15.33 -4.77
N GLY A 136 -14.58 -15.89 -4.16
CA GLY A 136 -15.01 -17.27 -4.38
C GLY A 136 -14.08 -18.31 -3.75
N ARG A 137 -13.24 -17.91 -2.78
CA ARG A 137 -12.27 -18.79 -2.12
C ARG A 137 -12.53 -18.87 -0.62
N THR A 138 -11.96 -19.89 0.01
CA THR A 138 -11.95 -20.07 1.47
C THR A 138 -10.64 -19.57 2.07
N ALA A 139 -10.65 -19.27 3.38
CA ALA A 139 -9.44 -18.88 4.11
C ALA A 139 -8.32 -19.94 4.01
N ALA A 140 -8.69 -21.23 4.05
CA ALA A 140 -7.74 -22.34 3.88
C ALA A 140 -7.07 -22.36 2.49
N GLN A 141 -7.80 -22.01 1.43
CA GLN A 141 -7.23 -21.90 0.08
C GLN A 141 -6.26 -20.73 -0.04
N LEU A 142 -6.58 -19.58 0.58
CA LEU A 142 -5.66 -18.45 0.62
C LEU A 142 -4.40 -18.79 1.43
N HIS A 143 -4.56 -19.41 2.60
CA HIS A 143 -3.46 -19.88 3.43
C HIS A 143 -2.53 -20.81 2.63
N ALA A 144 -3.07 -21.80 1.92
CA ALA A 144 -2.28 -22.72 1.11
C ALA A 144 -1.45 -22.00 0.03
N ASP A 145 -2.01 -20.97 -0.62
CA ASP A 145 -1.26 -20.14 -1.57
C ASP A 145 -0.15 -19.35 -0.89
N ILE A 146 -0.43 -18.73 0.26
CA ILE A 146 0.59 -18.02 1.03
C ILE A 146 1.70 -18.96 1.48
N ALA A 147 1.36 -20.17 1.97
CA ALA A 147 2.33 -21.18 2.35
C ALA A 147 3.24 -21.59 1.19
N ARG A 148 2.70 -21.66 -0.05
CA ARG A 148 3.52 -21.86 -1.26
C ARG A 148 4.50 -20.71 -1.50
N LEU A 149 4.08 -19.46 -1.31
CA LEU A 149 4.95 -18.29 -1.43
C LEU A 149 6.05 -18.30 -0.37
N GLN A 150 5.71 -18.62 0.88
CA GLN A 150 6.68 -18.76 1.96
C GLN A 150 7.69 -19.86 1.67
N ALA A 151 7.24 -21.05 1.26
CA ALA A 151 8.11 -22.15 0.88
C ALA A 151 9.05 -21.80 -0.29
N ALA A 152 8.60 -20.97 -1.23
CA ALA A 152 9.44 -20.46 -2.31
C ALA A 152 10.56 -19.55 -1.79
N ARG A 153 10.30 -18.70 -0.78
CA ARG A 153 11.34 -17.89 -0.11
C ARG A 153 12.30 -18.72 0.71
N THR A 154 11.80 -19.66 1.51
CA THR A 154 12.63 -20.54 2.34
C THR A 154 13.62 -21.33 1.49
N ARG A 155 13.17 -21.92 0.37
CA ARG A 155 14.06 -22.63 -0.57
C ARG A 155 15.11 -21.74 -1.22
N ALA A 156 14.86 -20.43 -1.30
CA ALA A 156 15.81 -19.46 -1.82
C ALA A 156 16.77 -18.91 -0.74
N GLY A 157 16.63 -19.34 0.52
CA GLY A 157 17.43 -18.82 1.64
C GLY A 157 17.13 -17.36 1.98
N LEU A 158 15.90 -16.92 1.73
CA LEU A 158 15.46 -15.54 1.95
C LEU A 158 14.58 -15.43 3.21
N PRO A 159 14.53 -14.26 3.87
CA PRO A 159 13.61 -14.01 4.99
C PRO A 159 12.14 -14.28 4.60
N PRO A 160 11.25 -14.61 5.56
CA PRO A 160 9.83 -14.82 5.30
C PRO A 160 9.18 -13.65 4.56
N LEU A 161 8.18 -13.92 3.74
CA LEU A 161 7.43 -12.88 3.04
C LEU A 161 6.47 -12.18 4.01
N LEU A 162 6.42 -10.84 4.00
CA LEU A 162 5.32 -10.12 4.64
C LEU A 162 4.05 -10.32 3.80
N VAL A 163 2.93 -10.65 4.44
CA VAL A 163 1.66 -10.81 3.76
C VAL A 163 0.68 -9.81 4.35
N SER A 164 0.25 -8.85 3.54
CA SER A 164 -0.60 -7.76 3.98
C SER A 164 -1.97 -7.72 3.34
N ALA A 165 -2.89 -7.00 3.96
CA ALA A 165 -4.21 -6.67 3.44
C ALA A 165 -4.77 -5.43 4.15
N ASP A 166 -5.79 -4.79 3.57
CA ASP A 166 -6.65 -3.84 4.31
C ASP A 166 -7.88 -4.56 4.85
N GLN A 167 -7.82 -4.87 6.14
CA GLN A 167 -8.93 -5.43 6.89
C GLN A 167 -9.17 -4.57 8.14
N GLU A 168 -9.68 -3.36 7.92
CA GLU A 168 -9.99 -2.37 8.97
C GLU A 168 -11.25 -2.74 9.76
N GLY A 169 -12.19 -3.42 9.09
CA GLY A 169 -13.56 -3.62 9.57
C GLY A 169 -14.52 -2.59 8.98
N GLY A 170 -15.82 -2.82 9.15
CA GLY A 170 -16.87 -1.96 8.62
C GLY A 170 -16.84 -1.88 7.09
N SER A 171 -16.57 -0.68 6.54
CA SER A 171 -16.64 -0.42 5.10
C SER A 171 -15.41 -0.88 4.32
N VAL A 172 -14.24 -0.94 4.97
CA VAL A 172 -12.98 -1.40 4.37
C VAL A 172 -12.58 -2.73 4.99
N ALA A 173 -13.13 -3.78 4.39
CA ALA A 173 -12.86 -5.18 4.72
C ALA A 173 -12.60 -5.94 3.41
N HIS A 174 -11.38 -5.92 2.90
CA HIS A 174 -11.07 -6.49 1.59
C HIS A 174 -11.12 -8.02 1.55
N LEU A 175 -10.98 -8.69 2.71
CA LEU A 175 -11.03 -10.14 2.79
C LEU A 175 -12.42 -10.68 3.12
N SER A 176 -13.41 -9.82 3.33
CA SER A 176 -14.80 -10.23 3.56
C SER A 176 -15.57 -10.46 2.24
N PRO A 177 -16.48 -11.46 2.18
CA PRO A 177 -17.00 -12.28 3.29
C PRO A 177 -16.19 -13.56 3.57
N MET A 178 -15.04 -13.79 2.92
CA MET A 178 -14.20 -14.96 3.21
C MET A 178 -13.74 -14.97 4.67
N LEU A 179 -13.40 -13.79 5.22
CA LEU A 179 -13.21 -13.56 6.65
C LEU A 179 -14.38 -12.77 7.26
N PRO A 180 -14.65 -12.94 8.57
CA PRO A 180 -15.65 -12.13 9.28
C PRO A 180 -15.39 -10.64 9.09
N ASN A 181 -16.45 -9.88 8.80
CA ASN A 181 -16.36 -8.42 8.78
C ASN A 181 -16.60 -7.90 10.20
N MET A 182 -15.54 -7.48 10.89
CA MET A 182 -15.66 -6.86 12.21
C MET A 182 -16.40 -5.51 12.09
N PRO A 183 -17.12 -5.06 13.13
CA PRO A 183 -17.67 -3.72 13.18
C PRO A 183 -16.59 -2.64 12.96
N ALA A 184 -17.00 -1.46 12.50
CA ALA A 184 -16.08 -0.33 12.40
C ALA A 184 -15.59 0.06 13.81
N LEU A 185 -14.31 0.37 13.97
CA LEU A 185 -13.73 0.77 15.27
C LEU A 185 -14.42 1.99 15.90
N ALA A 186 -15.08 2.82 15.09
CA ALA A 186 -15.92 3.92 15.54
C ALA A 186 -17.04 3.49 16.51
N THR A 187 -17.49 2.23 16.49
CA THR A 187 -18.51 1.72 17.43
C THR A 187 -18.00 1.69 18.88
N LEU A 188 -16.69 1.82 19.09
CA LEU A 188 -16.06 1.84 20.41
C LEU A 188 -15.87 3.26 20.97
N ALA A 189 -16.07 4.30 20.16
CA ALA A 189 -15.73 5.69 20.51
C ALA A 189 -16.47 6.18 21.78
N ASP A 190 -17.76 5.85 21.88
CA ASP A 190 -18.65 6.32 22.95
C ASP A 190 -18.55 5.48 24.23
N LEU A 191 -17.73 4.43 24.24
CA LEU A 191 -17.50 3.63 25.45
C LEU A 191 -16.71 4.43 26.51
N PRO A 192 -16.96 4.21 27.81
CA PRO A 192 -16.12 4.75 28.88
C PRO A 192 -14.66 4.32 28.68
N ALA A 193 -13.71 5.22 28.95
CA ALA A 193 -12.29 5.02 28.65
C ALA A 193 -11.73 3.68 29.16
N ALA A 194 -12.08 3.28 30.38
CA ALA A 194 -11.65 2.01 30.98
C ALA A 194 -12.14 0.77 30.20
N ARG A 195 -13.33 0.82 29.59
CA ARG A 195 -13.89 -0.27 28.77
C ARG A 195 -13.39 -0.18 27.32
N ARG A 196 -13.26 1.03 26.79
CA ARG A 196 -12.87 1.30 25.40
C ARG A 196 -11.59 0.58 24.99
N ALA A 197 -10.52 0.70 25.78
CA ALA A 197 -9.23 0.09 25.46
C ALA A 197 -9.30 -1.45 25.44
N GLN A 198 -10.03 -2.05 26.39
CA GLN A 198 -10.19 -3.51 26.47
C GLN A 198 -11.02 -4.07 25.30
N GLU A 199 -12.13 -3.42 24.97
CA GLU A 199 -12.98 -3.84 23.84
C GLU A 199 -12.24 -3.68 22.50
N ALA A 200 -11.43 -2.62 22.36
CA ALA A 200 -10.57 -2.43 21.20
C ALA A 200 -9.52 -3.55 21.09
N PHE A 201 -8.90 -3.94 22.21
CA PHE A 201 -7.97 -5.07 22.26
C PHE A 201 -8.62 -6.39 21.84
N GLU A 202 -9.80 -6.72 22.37
CA GLU A 202 -10.49 -7.96 21.99
C GLU A 202 -10.93 -7.95 20.52
N MET A 203 -11.39 -6.81 20.00
CA MET A 203 -11.70 -6.67 18.58
C MET A 203 -10.45 -6.86 17.70
N GLY A 204 -9.33 -6.23 18.06
CA GLY A 204 -8.05 -6.39 17.38
C GLY A 204 -7.54 -7.83 17.42
N LYS A 205 -7.68 -8.49 18.57
CA LYS A 205 -7.28 -9.89 18.75
C LYS A 205 -8.11 -10.84 17.89
N SER A 206 -9.42 -10.62 17.83
CA SER A 206 -10.35 -11.39 16.98
C SER A 206 -10.05 -11.21 15.49
N GLN A 207 -9.84 -9.96 15.06
CA GLN A 207 -9.44 -9.64 13.68
C GLN A 207 -8.08 -10.27 13.35
N GLY A 208 -7.11 -10.16 14.26
CA GLY A 208 -5.77 -10.71 14.12
C GLY A 208 -5.76 -12.22 14.01
N ARG A 209 -6.58 -12.93 14.79
CA ARG A 209 -6.75 -14.40 14.66
C ARG A 209 -7.27 -14.78 13.28
N SER A 210 -8.34 -14.12 12.82
CA SER A 210 -8.91 -14.39 11.49
C SER A 210 -7.90 -14.14 10.37
N LEU A 211 -7.04 -13.14 10.51
CA LEU A 211 -5.98 -12.81 9.56
C LEU A 211 -4.84 -13.84 9.60
N ALA A 212 -4.35 -14.18 10.80
CA ALA A 212 -3.30 -15.17 11.00
C ALA A 212 -3.71 -16.56 10.49
N ASP A 213 -4.96 -16.97 10.72
CA ASP A 213 -5.52 -18.23 10.23
C ASP A 213 -5.54 -18.30 8.70
N ALA A 214 -5.64 -17.16 8.02
CA ALA A 214 -5.54 -17.04 6.57
C ALA A 214 -4.09 -16.87 6.07
N GLY A 215 -3.09 -16.81 6.95
CA GLY A 215 -1.68 -16.59 6.63
C GLY A 215 -1.27 -15.13 6.46
N ILE A 216 -2.14 -14.17 6.78
CA ILE A 216 -1.83 -12.73 6.75
C ILE A 216 -1.01 -12.37 8.00
N THR A 217 0.11 -11.68 7.81
CA THR A 217 1.05 -11.31 8.89
C THR A 217 1.08 -9.81 9.18
N PHE A 218 0.45 -8.99 8.34
CA PHE A 218 0.52 -7.53 8.44
C PHE A 218 -0.80 -6.88 8.01
N ASN A 219 -1.57 -6.33 8.94
CA ASN A 219 -2.78 -5.59 8.61
C ASN A 219 -2.45 -4.10 8.39
N LEU A 220 -2.88 -3.54 7.27
CA LEU A 220 -2.76 -2.11 6.98
C LEU A 220 -3.90 -1.34 7.68
N ALA A 221 -3.97 -1.47 8.99
CA ALA A 221 -4.97 -0.88 9.88
C ALA A 221 -4.35 -0.70 11.28
N PRO A 222 -4.88 0.19 12.14
CA PRO A 222 -6.11 0.97 11.99
C PRO A 222 -5.93 2.32 11.29
N VAL A 223 -7.06 2.89 10.84
CA VAL A 223 -7.15 4.31 10.49
C VAL A 223 -7.13 5.13 11.78
N VAL A 224 -6.19 6.06 11.87
CA VAL A 224 -6.04 6.99 13.00
C VAL A 224 -6.23 8.45 12.56
N ASP A 225 -6.64 8.68 11.31
CA ASP A 225 -7.12 9.97 10.84
C ASP A 225 -8.31 10.44 11.70
N LEU A 226 -8.33 11.72 12.06
CA LEU A 226 -9.45 12.31 12.80
C LEU A 226 -10.66 12.46 11.88
N ARG A 227 -11.86 12.27 12.42
CA ARG A 227 -13.10 12.44 11.66
C ARG A 227 -13.24 13.89 11.20
N PRO A 228 -13.42 14.15 9.89
CA PRO A 228 -13.66 15.49 9.38
C PRO A 228 -14.92 16.10 9.99
N SER A 229 -14.95 17.43 10.08
CA SER A 229 -16.15 18.18 10.47
C SER A 229 -17.21 18.21 9.37
N TRP A 230 -16.85 17.93 8.11
CA TRP A 230 -17.78 17.84 7.00
C TRP A 230 -18.33 16.42 6.81
N THR A 231 -19.63 16.34 6.49
CA THR A 231 -20.35 15.07 6.31
C THR A 231 -20.30 14.55 4.87
N HIS A 232 -20.09 15.43 3.89
CA HIS A 232 -20.00 15.08 2.48
C HIS A 232 -18.94 15.91 1.78
N ASN A 233 -18.02 15.23 1.12
CA ASN A 233 -17.05 15.83 0.23
C ASN A 233 -17.24 15.23 -1.17
N ARG A 234 -17.66 16.08 -2.11
CA ARG A 234 -17.96 15.67 -3.49
C ARG A 234 -16.73 15.27 -4.30
N PHE A 235 -15.53 15.51 -3.76
CA PHE A 235 -14.24 15.13 -4.35
C PHE A 235 -13.52 14.03 -3.55
N ASP A 236 -14.21 13.39 -2.59
CA ASP A 236 -13.73 12.22 -1.84
C ASP A 236 -14.53 10.97 -2.23
N PHE A 237 -13.94 10.12 -3.08
CA PHE A 237 -14.63 8.96 -3.66
C PHE A 237 -14.20 7.64 -3.03
N HIS A 238 -12.92 7.52 -2.67
CA HIS A 238 -12.28 6.30 -2.22
C HIS A 238 -11.67 6.44 -0.82
N THR A 239 -11.14 7.62 -0.45
CA THR A 239 -10.53 7.83 0.87
C THR A 239 -11.58 7.72 1.98
N LEU A 240 -12.70 8.43 1.86
CA LEU A 240 -13.90 8.36 2.69
C LEU A 240 -13.63 8.35 4.20
N ILE A 241 -12.71 9.21 4.67
CA ILE A 241 -12.27 9.25 6.09
C ILE A 241 -13.45 9.42 7.04
N GLY A 242 -14.47 10.21 6.67
CA GLY A 242 -15.68 10.40 7.49
C GLY A 242 -16.38 9.08 7.87
N ARG A 243 -16.25 8.03 7.06
CA ARG A 243 -16.83 6.70 7.31
C ARG A 243 -15.88 5.72 8.02
N ARG A 244 -14.58 6.01 8.00
CA ARG A 244 -13.51 5.11 8.50
C ARG A 244 -12.94 5.59 9.84
N ALA A 245 -12.95 6.89 10.09
CA ALA A 245 -12.40 7.51 11.29
C ALA A 245 -13.17 7.11 12.56
N ILE A 246 -12.40 6.77 13.60
CA ILE A 246 -12.92 6.33 14.90
C ILE A 246 -13.70 7.44 15.60
N SER A 247 -13.13 8.65 15.66
CA SER A 247 -13.70 9.83 16.32
C SER A 247 -13.06 11.11 15.77
N ASN A 248 -13.56 12.28 16.15
CA ASN A 248 -12.90 13.57 15.97
C ASN A 248 -12.03 13.97 17.19
N ASP A 249 -12.12 13.24 18.30
CA ASP A 249 -11.28 13.44 19.49
C ASP A 249 -9.97 12.63 19.38
N PRO A 250 -8.80 13.28 19.33
CA PRO A 250 -7.51 12.58 19.23
C PRO A 250 -7.25 11.56 20.34
N THR A 251 -7.74 11.82 21.57
CA THR A 251 -7.56 10.92 22.72
C THR A 251 -8.34 9.62 22.50
N VAL A 252 -9.60 9.74 22.08
CA VAL A 252 -10.46 8.59 21.78
C VAL A 252 -9.88 7.76 20.64
N VAL A 253 -9.39 8.40 19.58
CA VAL A 253 -8.75 7.70 18.45
C VAL A 253 -7.50 6.95 18.90
N GLY A 254 -6.63 7.61 19.68
CA GLY A 254 -5.41 6.99 20.21
C GLY A 254 -5.68 5.78 21.10
N ASP A 255 -6.65 5.86 22.02
CA ASP A 255 -7.03 4.77 22.92
C ASP A 255 -7.51 3.53 22.17
N VAL A 256 -8.45 3.72 21.22
CA VAL A 256 -9.02 2.63 20.43
C VAL A 256 -7.95 2.03 19.51
N ALA A 257 -7.18 2.88 18.83
CA ALA A 257 -6.15 2.43 17.91
C ALA A 257 -5.06 1.62 18.64
N LEU A 258 -4.58 2.08 19.80
CA LEU A 258 -3.57 1.37 20.57
C LEU A 258 -4.08 0.02 21.09
N GLY A 259 -5.31 -0.02 21.62
CA GLY A 259 -5.94 -1.28 22.04
C GLY A 259 -6.03 -2.27 20.88
N TYR A 260 -6.58 -1.83 19.75
CA TYR A 260 -6.72 -2.65 18.53
C TYR A 260 -5.38 -3.16 18.00
N VAL A 261 -4.36 -2.30 17.92
CA VAL A 261 -3.01 -2.68 17.49
C VAL A 261 -2.42 -3.75 18.39
N ARG A 262 -2.51 -3.57 19.73
CA ARG A 262 -2.03 -4.58 20.69
C ARG A 262 -2.77 -5.91 20.53
N GLY A 263 -4.06 -5.86 20.21
CA GLY A 263 -4.85 -7.04 19.89
C GLY A 263 -4.33 -7.79 18.65
N LEU A 264 -4.07 -7.07 17.55
CA LEU A 264 -3.46 -7.64 16.34
C LEU A 264 -2.10 -8.29 16.65
N GLU A 265 -1.25 -7.57 17.38
CA GLU A 265 0.10 -8.02 17.73
C GLU A 265 0.08 -9.27 18.62
N ALA A 266 -0.87 -9.36 19.57
CA ALA A 266 -1.08 -10.55 20.40
C ALA A 266 -1.46 -11.80 19.58
N SER A 267 -2.00 -11.60 18.37
CA SER A 267 -2.30 -12.66 17.41
C SER A 267 -1.19 -12.88 16.37
N GLY A 268 -0.03 -12.23 16.53
CA GLY A 268 1.11 -12.36 15.62
C GLY A 268 0.98 -11.56 14.32
N VAL A 269 0.03 -10.62 14.24
CA VAL A 269 -0.20 -9.77 13.07
C VAL A 269 0.31 -8.36 13.36
N ARG A 270 1.23 -7.86 12.54
CA ARG A 270 1.69 -6.46 12.62
C ARG A 270 0.58 -5.50 12.16
N ALA A 271 0.67 -4.25 12.59
CA ALA A 271 -0.26 -3.18 12.24
C ALA A 271 0.45 -2.03 11.52
N ALA A 272 -0.28 -1.25 10.72
CA ALA A 272 0.16 0.04 10.22
C ALA A 272 -0.90 1.10 10.51
N VAL A 273 -0.55 2.10 11.31
CA VAL A 273 -1.42 3.26 11.52
C VAL A 273 -1.38 4.16 10.30
N LYS A 274 -2.56 4.64 9.87
CA LYS A 274 -2.70 5.38 8.61
C LYS A 274 -3.76 6.48 8.66
N HIS A 275 -3.68 7.50 7.81
CA HIS A 275 -2.64 7.75 6.81
C HIS A 275 -1.90 9.02 7.20
N PHE A 276 -0.65 8.91 7.65
CA PHE A 276 0.13 10.08 8.04
C PHE A 276 0.28 10.99 6.80
N PRO A 277 0.03 12.31 6.88
CA PRO A 277 0.02 13.20 8.05
C PRO A 277 -1.32 13.38 8.76
N GLY A 278 -2.35 12.61 8.43
CA GLY A 278 -3.73 12.83 8.88
C GLY A 278 -4.58 13.38 7.75
N LEU A 279 -5.46 12.55 7.19
CA LEU A 279 -6.32 12.90 6.06
C LEU A 279 -7.66 13.54 6.47
N GLY A 280 -7.92 13.67 7.77
CA GLY A 280 -9.17 14.24 8.30
C GLY A 280 -9.45 15.68 7.88
N ARG A 281 -8.41 16.43 7.49
CA ARG A 281 -8.50 17.83 7.03
C ARG A 281 -8.25 17.99 5.54
N VAL A 282 -8.07 16.88 4.82
CA VAL A 282 -7.73 16.90 3.40
C VAL A 282 -9.01 16.82 2.57
N ALA A 283 -9.22 17.79 1.69
CA ALA A 283 -10.43 17.90 0.87
C ALA A 283 -10.33 17.14 -0.47
N ALA A 284 -9.15 16.69 -0.90
CA ALA A 284 -9.00 15.98 -2.17
C ALA A 284 -8.75 14.49 -1.95
N ASP A 285 -9.34 13.65 -2.80
CA ASP A 285 -9.02 12.21 -2.85
C ASP A 285 -7.68 11.97 -3.54
N THR A 286 -6.66 11.56 -2.77
CA THR A 286 -5.31 11.28 -3.26
C THR A 286 -5.24 10.13 -4.27
N HIS A 287 -6.29 9.30 -4.36
CA HIS A 287 -6.40 8.30 -5.42
C HIS A 287 -6.49 8.94 -6.82
N HIS A 288 -6.96 10.19 -6.90
CA HIS A 288 -7.24 10.89 -8.17
C HIS A 288 -6.48 12.20 -8.32
N PHE A 289 -6.20 12.90 -7.22
CA PHE A 289 -5.70 14.28 -7.26
C PHE A 289 -4.52 14.47 -6.31
N SER A 290 -3.65 15.42 -6.63
CA SER A 290 -2.72 15.96 -5.63
C SER A 290 -3.51 16.61 -4.49
N ALA A 291 -3.01 16.49 -3.27
CA ALA A 291 -3.65 17.02 -2.08
C ALA A 291 -2.65 17.76 -1.19
N GLN A 292 -3.12 18.81 -0.53
CA GLN A 292 -2.33 19.66 0.35
C GLN A 292 -3.00 19.74 1.73
N LEU A 293 -2.17 19.82 2.76
CA LEU A 293 -2.56 20.06 4.13
C LEU A 293 -1.97 21.40 4.56
N GLU A 294 -2.78 22.46 4.45
CA GLU A 294 -2.41 23.84 4.76
C GLU A 294 -2.37 24.14 6.28
N THR A 295 -2.72 23.15 7.11
CA THR A 295 -2.80 23.32 8.56
C THR A 295 -1.39 23.52 9.14
N ALA A 296 -1.25 24.50 10.04
CA ALA A 296 0.00 24.78 10.72
C ALA A 296 0.48 23.58 11.55
N ALA A 297 1.81 23.36 11.58
CA ALA A 297 2.39 22.18 12.21
C ALA A 297 2.12 22.10 13.72
N ASP A 298 2.05 23.22 14.43
CA ASP A 298 1.75 23.29 15.86
C ASP A 298 0.32 22.82 16.19
N VAL A 299 -0.63 23.11 15.29
CA VAL A 299 -2.01 22.59 15.38
C VAL A 299 -2.00 21.08 15.13
N LEU A 300 -1.31 20.61 14.08
CA LEU A 300 -1.22 19.19 13.77
C LEU A 300 -0.59 18.38 14.92
N GLU A 301 0.45 18.91 15.57
CA GLU A 301 1.06 18.29 16.75
C GLU A 301 0.11 18.18 17.95
N GLN A 302 -0.81 19.14 18.08
CA GLN A 302 -1.78 19.17 19.16
C GLN A 302 -3.06 18.38 18.85
N SER A 303 -3.28 17.98 17.60
CA SER A 303 -4.45 17.18 17.19
C SER A 303 -4.07 15.96 16.35
N ASP A 304 -3.92 16.13 15.05
CA ASP A 304 -3.95 15.08 14.02
C ASP A 304 -2.81 14.07 14.19
N TRP A 305 -1.67 14.51 14.72
CA TRP A 305 -0.49 13.68 14.92
C TRP A 305 -0.46 12.97 16.27
N ARG A 306 -1.31 13.35 17.24
CA ARG A 306 -1.35 12.72 18.56
C ARG A 306 -1.67 11.23 18.51
N PRO A 307 -2.69 10.75 17.77
CA PRO A 307 -2.98 9.32 17.71
C PRO A 307 -1.84 8.51 17.08
N PHE A 308 -1.17 9.05 16.06
CA PHE A 308 0.01 8.42 15.47
C PHE A 308 1.11 8.24 16.52
N ARG A 309 1.52 9.31 17.19
CA ARG A 309 2.57 9.25 18.22
C ARG A 309 2.20 8.30 19.36
N GLN A 310 0.98 8.40 19.87
CA GLN A 310 0.50 7.52 20.95
C GLN A 310 0.65 6.04 20.59
N VAL A 311 0.28 5.64 19.36
CA VAL A 311 0.39 4.24 18.94
C VAL A 311 1.84 3.85 18.65
N LEU A 312 2.60 4.70 17.94
CA LEU A 312 3.98 4.42 17.53
C LEU A 312 4.94 4.33 18.73
N ASP A 313 4.71 5.12 19.78
CA ASP A 313 5.53 5.11 21.00
C ASP A 313 5.25 3.88 21.89
N ASN A 314 4.13 3.19 21.69
CA ASN A 314 3.61 2.17 22.62
C ASN A 314 3.31 0.80 21.97
N SER A 315 3.77 0.57 20.74
CA SER A 315 3.57 -0.67 19.99
C SER A 315 4.69 -0.88 18.96
N ALA A 316 4.64 -2.00 18.23
CA ALA A 316 5.49 -2.25 17.07
C ALA A 316 4.76 -1.93 15.74
N ALA A 317 3.71 -1.11 15.76
CA ALA A 317 3.05 -0.67 14.54
C ALA A 317 4.01 0.08 13.62
N ALA A 318 3.86 -0.16 12.32
CA ALA A 318 4.41 0.68 11.27
C ALA A 318 3.58 1.98 11.14
N VAL A 319 4.14 2.99 10.49
CA VAL A 319 3.38 4.16 10.02
C VAL A 319 3.25 4.11 8.50
N MET A 320 2.02 4.21 8.00
CA MET A 320 1.76 4.40 6.57
C MET A 320 1.67 5.89 6.26
N VAL A 321 2.46 6.33 5.28
CA VAL A 321 2.58 7.72 4.89
C VAL A 321 1.90 7.96 3.54
N GLY A 322 0.86 8.78 3.56
CA GLY A 322 0.05 9.17 2.42
C GLY A 322 0.72 10.17 1.47
N HIS A 323 0.08 10.36 0.33
CA HIS A 323 0.52 11.25 -0.74
C HIS A 323 -0.09 12.65 -0.62
N VAL A 324 0.16 13.31 0.51
CA VAL A 324 -0.31 14.68 0.81
C VAL A 324 0.88 15.59 1.10
N VAL A 325 0.91 16.77 0.48
CA VAL A 325 1.88 17.83 0.76
C VAL A 325 1.55 18.46 2.12
N VAL A 326 2.54 18.60 2.99
CA VAL A 326 2.38 19.23 4.32
C VAL A 326 3.00 20.60 4.27
N ASP A 327 2.20 21.62 3.97
CA ASP A 327 2.68 22.97 3.65
C ASP A 327 3.58 23.57 4.74
N ALA A 328 3.30 23.24 6.00
CA ALA A 328 4.05 23.69 7.15
C ALA A 328 5.45 23.05 7.28
N ILE A 329 5.79 22.05 6.46
CA ILE A 329 7.07 21.32 6.49
C ILE A 329 7.75 21.34 5.12
N ASP A 330 7.04 20.94 4.07
CA ASP A 330 7.55 20.81 2.71
C ASP A 330 6.40 21.06 1.73
N ARG A 331 6.54 22.09 0.89
CA ARG A 331 5.52 22.53 -0.07
C ARG A 331 5.70 21.91 -1.46
N GLU A 332 6.80 21.21 -1.68
CA GLU A 332 7.17 20.67 -3.00
C GLU A 332 6.90 19.17 -3.10
N HIS A 333 7.05 18.44 -1.99
CA HIS A 333 6.95 16.99 -1.97
C HIS A 333 5.81 16.54 -1.07
N ALA A 334 5.09 15.49 -1.49
CA ALA A 334 4.13 14.83 -0.62
C ALA A 334 4.85 14.09 0.52
N ALA A 335 4.22 13.97 1.68
CA ALA A 335 4.78 13.36 2.89
C ALA A 335 5.51 12.03 2.63
N SER A 336 4.92 11.16 1.79
CA SER A 336 5.47 9.84 1.38
C SER A 336 6.86 9.85 0.73
N HIS A 337 7.32 10.98 0.20
CA HIS A 337 8.61 11.14 -0.46
C HIS A 337 9.32 12.44 -0.06
N SER A 338 8.83 13.14 0.96
CA SER A 338 9.50 14.32 1.51
C SER A 338 10.55 13.90 2.54
N LYS A 339 11.82 14.21 2.28
CA LYS A 339 12.91 13.99 3.23
C LYS A 339 12.70 14.78 4.54
N ALA A 340 12.15 15.99 4.45
CA ALA A 340 11.84 16.80 5.62
C ALA A 340 10.77 16.16 6.52
N VAL A 341 9.79 15.48 5.93
CA VAL A 341 8.77 14.75 6.68
C VAL A 341 9.31 13.41 7.20
N LEU A 342 9.85 12.57 6.32
CA LEU A 342 10.27 11.22 6.69
C LEU A 342 11.47 11.23 7.65
N GLU A 343 12.56 11.88 7.26
CA GLU A 343 13.78 11.94 8.09
C GLU A 343 13.68 13.04 9.14
N GLY A 344 13.27 14.25 8.75
CA GLY A 344 13.25 15.40 9.67
C GLY A 344 12.22 15.27 10.79
N LEU A 345 10.96 15.01 10.44
CA LEU A 345 9.87 14.90 11.42
C LEU A 345 9.80 13.51 12.05
N ILE A 346 9.56 12.45 11.27
CA ILE A 346 9.26 11.12 11.80
C ILE A 346 10.50 10.48 12.44
N ARG A 347 11.65 10.45 11.74
CA ARG A 347 12.89 9.89 12.32
C ARG A 347 13.55 10.81 13.34
N GLY A 348 13.60 12.11 13.06
CA GLY A 348 14.28 13.11 13.88
C GLY A 348 13.43 13.55 15.07
N ARG A 349 12.46 14.43 14.83
CA ARG A 349 11.68 15.08 15.90
C ARG A 349 10.86 14.11 16.73
N TRP A 350 10.24 13.11 16.11
CA TRP A 350 9.45 12.09 16.82
C TRP A 350 10.31 10.93 17.31
N ASN A 351 11.58 10.84 16.89
CA ASN A 351 12.49 9.77 17.25
C ASN A 351 11.93 8.36 16.96
N TYR A 352 11.12 8.22 15.91
CA TYR A 352 10.50 6.94 15.57
C TYR A 352 11.42 6.09 14.68
N HIS A 353 11.80 4.92 15.17
CA HIS A 353 12.73 4.00 14.49
C HIS A 353 12.08 2.68 14.03
N GLY A 354 10.75 2.58 14.04
CA GLY A 354 10.02 1.44 13.47
C GLY A 354 9.87 1.52 11.95
N VAL A 355 8.97 0.74 11.36
CA VAL A 355 8.82 0.67 9.90
C VAL A 355 7.99 1.82 9.36
N ILE A 356 8.49 2.50 8.33
CA ILE A 356 7.73 3.45 7.51
C ILE A 356 7.36 2.77 6.19
N ILE A 357 6.08 2.74 5.86
CA ILE A 357 5.56 2.26 4.57
C ILE A 357 4.88 3.41 3.83
N THR A 358 5.05 3.50 2.51
CA THR A 358 4.25 4.46 1.72
C THR A 358 2.81 3.97 1.58
N ASP A 359 1.88 4.89 1.33
CA ASP A 359 0.62 4.52 0.67
C ASP A 359 0.90 4.02 -0.77
N ASP A 360 -0.13 3.55 -1.47
CA ASP A 360 0.04 2.95 -2.80
C ASP A 360 0.62 3.93 -3.82
N LEU A 361 1.84 3.67 -4.29
CA LEU A 361 2.53 4.49 -5.29
C LEU A 361 1.81 4.56 -6.63
N VAL A 362 0.81 3.70 -6.85
CA VAL A 362 -0.06 3.72 -8.04
C VAL A 362 -1.32 4.57 -7.81
N MET A 363 -1.31 5.48 -6.84
CA MET A 363 -2.34 6.51 -6.68
C MET A 363 -2.05 7.74 -7.54
N GLY A 364 -3.11 8.45 -7.99
CA GLY A 364 -3.00 9.59 -8.91
C GLY A 364 -2.06 10.70 -8.44
N ALA A 365 -2.02 10.97 -7.12
CA ALA A 365 -1.15 11.96 -6.51
C ALA A 365 0.36 11.74 -6.76
N ILE A 366 0.78 10.50 -7.04
CA ILE A 366 2.18 10.16 -7.36
C ILE A 366 2.31 9.70 -8.81
N TYR A 367 1.41 8.84 -9.28
CA TYR A 367 1.54 8.19 -10.57
C TYR A 367 1.58 9.20 -11.73
N GLY A 368 0.78 10.27 -11.63
CA GLY A 368 0.75 11.38 -12.58
C GLY A 368 1.87 12.42 -12.40
N HIS A 369 2.68 12.32 -11.34
CA HIS A 369 3.64 13.32 -10.90
C HIS A 369 5.03 12.70 -10.65
N ASP A 370 5.72 12.37 -11.75
CA ASP A 370 7.07 11.73 -11.79
C ASP A 370 7.27 10.58 -10.77
N LEU A 371 6.65 9.44 -11.06
CA LEU A 371 6.79 8.21 -10.30
C LEU A 371 8.25 7.82 -10.00
N CYS A 372 9.19 8.02 -10.95
CA CYS A 372 10.57 7.61 -10.72
C CYS A 372 11.28 8.52 -9.71
N LYS A 373 11.00 9.83 -9.75
CA LYS A 373 11.46 10.77 -8.74
C LYS A 373 10.92 10.38 -7.35
N ALA A 374 9.60 10.16 -7.24
CA ALA A 374 8.98 9.77 -5.98
C ALA A 374 9.56 8.47 -5.38
N VAL A 375 9.81 7.44 -6.20
CA VAL A 375 10.44 6.18 -5.75
C VAL A 375 11.82 6.43 -5.13
N VAL A 376 12.66 7.23 -5.79
CA VAL A 376 14.02 7.53 -5.32
C VAL A 376 13.98 8.38 -4.05
N GLU A 377 13.11 9.38 -4.01
CA GLU A 377 12.98 10.28 -2.87
C GLU A 377 12.36 9.60 -1.65
N SER A 378 11.39 8.68 -1.82
CA SER A 378 10.90 7.85 -0.72
C SER A 378 12.00 7.00 -0.10
N LEU A 379 12.79 6.29 -0.91
CA LEU A 379 13.88 5.44 -0.43
C LEU A 379 14.97 6.28 0.27
N ASN A 380 15.42 7.35 -0.37
CA ASN A 380 16.45 8.24 0.18
C ASN A 380 15.96 9.01 1.42
N GLY A 381 14.66 9.31 1.49
CA GLY A 381 14.01 9.97 2.63
C GLY A 381 13.83 9.07 3.84
N GLY A 382 14.06 7.76 3.71
CA GLY A 382 14.02 6.80 4.82
C GLY A 382 12.69 6.04 4.98
N ALA A 383 11.87 5.99 3.93
CA ALA A 383 10.80 5.00 3.84
C ALA A 383 11.42 3.59 3.74
N ASP A 384 10.83 2.62 4.43
CA ASP A 384 11.35 1.26 4.48
C ASP A 384 10.67 0.32 3.49
N LEU A 385 9.37 0.52 3.27
CA LEU A 385 8.57 -0.23 2.31
C LEU A 385 7.85 0.72 1.36
N LEU A 386 7.98 0.47 0.06
CA LEU A 386 7.21 1.10 -1.00
C LEU A 386 6.09 0.15 -1.40
N LEU A 387 4.86 0.62 -1.26
CA LEU A 387 3.66 -0.16 -1.55
C LEU A 387 3.24 0.03 -3.01
N VAL A 388 3.05 -1.08 -3.73
CA VAL A 388 2.43 -1.15 -5.06
C VAL A 388 1.24 -2.09 -4.97
N ALA A 389 0.10 -1.58 -4.52
CA ALA A 389 -1.00 -2.39 -4.02
C ALA A 389 -1.99 -2.81 -5.12
N TYR A 390 -2.88 -1.92 -5.56
CA TYR A 390 -4.04 -2.31 -6.36
C TYR A 390 -3.68 -2.78 -7.77
N ASP A 391 -2.60 -2.24 -8.31
CA ASP A 391 -2.09 -2.59 -9.63
C ASP A 391 -0.62 -3.01 -9.56
N GLY A 392 -0.42 -4.21 -9.02
CA GLY A 392 0.91 -4.83 -8.92
C GLY A 392 1.64 -5.03 -10.24
N THR A 393 0.98 -4.87 -11.39
CA THR A 393 1.67 -4.89 -12.69
C THR A 393 2.64 -3.70 -12.85
N GLN A 394 2.40 -2.60 -12.13
CA GLN A 394 3.27 -1.43 -12.11
C GLN A 394 4.57 -1.64 -11.35
N PHE A 395 4.69 -2.72 -10.57
CA PHE A 395 5.92 -3.05 -9.85
C PHE A 395 7.14 -3.06 -10.78
N HIS A 396 7.02 -3.61 -11.98
CA HIS A 396 8.13 -3.64 -12.94
C HIS A 396 8.60 -2.25 -13.38
N ARG A 397 7.70 -1.26 -13.44
CA ARG A 397 8.04 0.15 -13.72
C ARG A 397 8.71 0.79 -12.50
N VAL A 398 8.11 0.62 -11.32
CA VAL A 398 8.61 1.15 -10.05
C VAL A 398 10.01 0.61 -9.73
N PHE A 399 10.21 -0.69 -9.87
CA PHE A 399 11.49 -1.36 -9.63
C PHE A 399 12.55 -0.93 -10.64
N ALA A 400 12.19 -0.71 -11.91
CA ALA A 400 13.11 -0.15 -12.90
C ALA A 400 13.60 1.25 -12.51
N CYS A 401 12.74 2.14 -11.99
CA CYS A 401 13.17 3.45 -11.50
C CYS A 401 14.24 3.33 -10.40
N ALA A 402 14.06 2.39 -9.45
CA ALA A 402 15.03 2.15 -8.38
C ALA A 402 16.34 1.55 -8.91
N LYS A 403 16.27 0.58 -9.83
CA LYS A 403 17.45 0.00 -10.50
C LYS A 403 18.26 1.06 -11.25
N ASP A 404 17.59 1.91 -12.02
CA ASP A 404 18.25 2.96 -12.80
C ASP A 404 18.89 4.00 -11.88
N ALA A 405 18.22 4.35 -10.77
CA ALA A 405 18.79 5.24 -9.76
C ALA A 405 20.01 4.62 -9.06
N LEU A 406 19.98 3.32 -8.75
CA LEU A 406 21.11 2.60 -8.20
C LEU A 406 22.30 2.64 -9.17
N ALA A 407 22.08 2.31 -10.45
CA ALA A 407 23.11 2.29 -11.47
C ALA A 407 23.74 3.68 -11.70
N GLN A 408 22.97 4.74 -11.46
CA GLN A 408 23.42 6.13 -11.59
C GLN A 408 23.98 6.72 -10.28
N GLY A 409 24.06 5.94 -9.20
CA GLY A 409 24.54 6.42 -7.89
C GLY A 409 23.63 7.43 -7.21
N ARG A 410 22.32 7.44 -7.55
CA ARG A 410 21.31 8.35 -6.99
C ARG A 410 20.59 7.80 -5.75
N LEU A 411 20.86 6.56 -5.35
CA LEU A 411 20.33 5.99 -4.11
C LEU A 411 21.31 6.15 -2.96
N ASP A 412 20.80 6.59 -1.82
CA ASP A 412 21.53 6.60 -0.55
C ASP A 412 21.59 5.16 0.01
N LEU A 413 22.72 4.49 -0.23
CA LEU A 413 22.94 3.11 0.21
C LEU A 413 22.93 2.96 1.73
N GLU A 414 23.29 4.01 2.45
CA GLU A 414 23.33 4.01 3.91
C GLU A 414 21.92 4.18 4.49
N ALA A 415 21.05 4.95 3.82
CA ALA A 415 19.61 4.97 4.11
C ALA A 415 18.96 3.58 3.91
N LEU A 416 19.27 2.89 2.80
CA LEU A 416 18.79 1.53 2.54
C LEU A 416 19.30 0.53 3.60
N ARG A 417 20.59 0.60 3.97
CA ARG A 417 21.16 -0.26 5.01
C ARG A 417 20.46 -0.08 6.36
N ARG A 418 20.19 1.16 6.79
CA ARG A 418 19.40 1.43 8.00
C ARG A 418 17.97 0.91 7.89
N SER A 419 17.39 0.97 6.70
CA SER A 419 16.07 0.42 6.43
C SER A 419 16.03 -1.10 6.56
N ASP A 420 17.00 -1.81 5.99
CA ASP A 420 17.15 -3.25 6.14
C ASP A 420 17.24 -3.69 7.61
N GLU A 421 17.96 -2.93 8.45
CA GLU A 421 18.04 -3.21 9.89
C GLU A 421 16.70 -3.06 10.61
N ARG A 422 15.88 -2.07 10.21
CA ARG A 422 14.53 -1.92 10.74
C ARG A 422 13.63 -3.07 10.29
N LEU A 423 13.65 -3.40 9.01
CA LEU A 423 12.87 -4.50 8.45
C LEU A 423 13.24 -5.84 9.09
N ARG A 424 14.53 -6.17 9.22
CA ARG A 424 14.99 -7.41 9.87
C ARG A 424 14.51 -7.54 11.32
N ARG A 425 14.54 -6.44 12.10
CA ARG A 425 14.04 -6.44 13.49
C ARG A 425 12.52 -6.51 13.58
N TRP A 426 11.83 -5.95 12.59
CA TRP A 426 10.38 -5.82 12.61
C TRP A 426 9.65 -7.05 12.08
N MET A 427 10.22 -7.69 11.06
CA MET A 427 9.69 -8.93 10.49
C MET A 427 9.60 -10.01 11.56
N PRO A 428 8.53 -10.81 11.57
CA PRO A 428 8.42 -11.92 12.50
C PRO A 428 9.55 -12.92 12.22
N GLY A 429 10.60 -12.90 13.06
CA GLY A 429 11.64 -13.92 13.05
C GLY A 429 11.11 -15.25 13.58
N GLU A 430 11.79 -16.35 13.24
CA GLU A 430 11.59 -17.63 13.92
C GLU A 430 11.60 -17.41 15.42
N LYS A 431 10.50 -17.75 16.10
CA LYS A 431 10.41 -17.66 17.56
C LYS A 431 11.51 -18.54 18.17
N GLY A 432 12.63 -17.94 18.58
CA GLY A 432 13.30 -18.39 19.80
C GLY A 432 12.31 -18.26 20.96
N PRO A 433 12.36 -19.15 21.97
CA PRO A 433 11.34 -19.21 23.01
C PRO A 433 11.18 -17.83 23.65
N ILE A 434 9.94 -17.34 23.61
CA ILE A 434 9.50 -16.20 24.41
C ILE A 434 9.85 -16.58 25.84
N ALA A 435 10.84 -15.89 26.42
CA ALA A 435 11.14 -16.01 27.83
C ALA A 435 9.87 -15.63 28.60
N ALA A 436 9.14 -16.65 29.02
CA ALA A 436 8.07 -16.52 29.99
C ALA A 436 8.74 -16.06 31.28
N ASP A 437 8.50 -14.80 31.61
CA ASP A 437 8.32 -14.28 32.97
C ASP A 437 9.02 -15.09 34.08
N ALA A 438 10.27 -14.74 34.36
CA ALA A 438 10.94 -15.11 35.60
C ALA A 438 10.63 -14.05 36.68
N SER A 439 9.37 -13.89 37.02
CA SER A 439 8.97 -13.11 38.20
C SER A 439 7.74 -13.67 38.91
N ALA A 440 7.74 -14.98 39.19
CA ALA A 440 6.94 -15.54 40.28
C ALA A 440 7.64 -16.77 40.88
N VAL A 441 7.55 -16.89 42.21
CA VAL A 441 8.10 -17.93 43.10
C VAL A 441 9.45 -17.59 43.74
N GLN A 442 9.41 -16.68 44.72
CA GLN A 442 10.10 -16.91 46.00
C GLN A 442 9.02 -16.95 47.08
N SER A 443 8.73 -18.15 47.57
CA SER A 443 8.03 -18.38 48.83
C SER A 443 9.03 -18.34 49.99
N PRO A 444 8.61 -17.88 51.19
CA PRO A 444 9.50 -17.69 52.33
C PRO A 444 9.76 -19.03 53.04
N SER A 445 11.04 -19.37 53.24
CA SER A 445 11.42 -20.47 54.13
C SER A 445 11.36 -20.04 55.60
N SER A 446 10.66 -20.87 56.35
CA SER A 446 10.31 -20.86 57.76
C SER A 446 11.47 -20.85 58.77
N SER A 447 11.14 -20.28 59.94
CA SER A 447 11.40 -20.78 61.30
C SER A 447 12.83 -20.89 61.84
N LEU A 448 13.17 -19.92 62.69
CA LEU A 448 13.56 -20.12 64.10
C LEU A 448 13.84 -21.58 64.53
N GLN A 449 15.10 -21.88 64.81
CA GLN A 449 15.49 -22.71 65.95
C GLN A 449 16.82 -22.22 66.51
N HIS A 450 16.73 -21.73 67.75
CA HIS A 450 17.84 -21.30 68.60
C HIS A 450 17.99 -22.37 69.69
N ARG A 451 19.05 -23.18 69.63
CA ARG A 451 19.69 -23.99 70.70
C ARG A 451 21.06 -24.37 70.09
N GLY A 452 22.24 -24.11 70.63
CA GLY A 452 22.75 -23.83 71.96
C GLY A 452 24.05 -24.64 72.07
N VAL A 453 25.11 -24.08 72.67
CA VAL A 453 26.33 -24.80 73.18
C VAL A 453 27.23 -25.36 72.05
N ASP A 454 28.49 -25.00 71.82
CA ASP A 454 29.64 -24.61 72.66
C ASP A 454 30.50 -23.54 71.96
#